data_AF-A0A2U3REP2-F1
#
_entry.id   AF-A0A2U3REP2-F1
#
_cell.length_a   1.000
_cell.length_b   1.000
_cell.length_c   1.000
_cell.angle_alpha   90.00
_cell.angle_beta   90.00
_cell.angle_gamma   90.00
#
_symmetry.space_group_name_H-M   'P 1'
#
loop_
_entity.id
_entity.type
_entity.pdbx_description
1 polymer ?
#
loop_
_entity_poly.entity_id
_entity_poly.type
_entity_poly.pdbx_seq_one_letter_code
_entity_poly.pdbx_strand_id
1 'polypeptide(L)' 'MRTIAAKYIDEGIEIGETKGRAEGRAEGIEIGETKGRAEAAQELARNLLKAGFSVEFISENTGLSKEEVINLKNNIEY' A
#
# COMPACT_ATOMS: atom_id res chain seq x y z
N MET A 1 3.11 40.96 28.51
CA MET A 1 2.08 40.98 27.45
C MET A 1 2.64 40.20 26.27
N ARG A 2 2.00 39.11 25.82
CA ARG A 2 2.43 38.41 24.60
C ARG A 2 2.21 39.34 23.41
N THR A 3 3.18 39.41 22.50
CA THR A 3 3.07 40.23 21.28
C THR A 3 2.25 39.50 20.23
N ILE A 4 1.61 40.26 19.34
CA ILE A 4 0.87 39.71 18.18
C ILE A 4 1.81 38.84 17.32
N ALA A 5 3.09 39.20 17.22
CA ALA A 5 4.10 38.40 16.52
C ALA A 5 4.31 37.01 17.14
N ALA A 6 4.35 36.89 18.47
CA ALA A 6 4.47 35.59 19.13
C ALA A 6 3.26 34.69 18.84
N LYS A 7 2.05 35.27 18.81
CA LYS A 7 0.83 34.53 18.45
C LYS A 7 0.90 33.93 17.04
N TYR A 8 1.35 34.71 16.06
CA TYR A 8 1.49 34.21 14.68
C TYR A 8 2.57 33.14 14.52
N ILE A 9 3.66 33.21 15.30
CA ILE A 9 4.70 32.17 15.31
C ILE A 9 4.15 30.87 15.88
N ASP A 10 3.46 30.94 17.02
CA ASP A 10 2.84 29.78 17.67
C ASP A 10 1.79 29.12 16.73
N GLU A 11 0.94 29.93 16.09
CA GLU A 11 -0.04 29.45 15.08
C GLU A 11 0.66 28.80 13.87
N GLY A 12 1.75 29.40 13.38
CA GLY A 12 2.50 28.84 12.25
C GLY A 12 3.10 27.47 12.57
N ILE A 13 3.63 27.30 13.78
CA ILE A 13 4.17 26.01 14.27
C ILE A 13 3.04 25.00 14.39
N GLU A 14 1.92 25.36 15.02
CA GLU A 14 0.78 24.46 15.22
C GLU A 14 0.19 24.00 13.88
N ILE A 15 0.04 24.91 12.91
CA ILE A 15 -0.40 24.57 11.56
C ILE A 15 0.60 23.64 10.87
N GLY A 16 1.90 23.93 10.97
CA GLY A 16 2.96 23.10 10.40
C GLY A 16 2.94 21.67 10.95
N GLU A 17 2.88 21.52 12.27
CA GLU A 17 2.82 20.21 12.93
C GLU A 17 1.53 19.45 12.58
N THR A 18 0.39 20.15 12.55
CA THR A 18 -0.90 19.54 12.22
C THR A 18 -0.92 19.05 10.78
N LYS A 19 -0.47 19.87 9.83
CA LYS A 19 -0.38 19.50 8.41
C LYS A 19 0.60 18.36 8.20
N GLY A 20 1.82 18.46 8.72
CA GLY A 20 2.82 17.41 8.56
C GLY A 20 2.38 16.07 9.14
N ARG A 21 1.69 16.07 10.30
CA ARG A 21 1.12 14.84 10.87
C ARG A 21 -0.01 14.28 10.02
N ALA A 22 -0.88 15.14 9.49
CA ALA A 22 -2.01 14.72 8.66
C ALA A 22 -1.52 14.10 7.33
N GLU A 23 -0.59 14.78 6.65
CA GLU A 23 0.02 14.32 5.40
C GLU A 23 0.77 13.00 5.60
N GLY A 24 1.67 12.92 6.59
CA GLY A 24 2.42 11.69 6.85
C GLY A 24 1.53 10.51 7.23
N ARG A 25 0.40 10.75 7.91
CA ARG A 25 -0.58 9.68 8.20
C ARG A 25 -1.32 9.23 6.94
N ALA A 26 -1.75 10.16 6.10
CA ALA A 26 -2.44 9.84 4.86
C ALA A 26 -1.55 9.02 3.92
N GLU A 27 -0.31 9.47 3.69
CA GLU A 27 0.68 8.75 2.88
C GLU A 27 0.97 7.35 3.46
N GLY A 28 1.16 7.25 4.78
CA GLY A 28 1.40 5.97 5.43
C GLY A 28 0.25 4.96 5.26
N ILE A 29 -1.00 5.44 5.34
CA ILE A 29 -2.19 4.60 5.11
C ILE A 29 -2.25 4.15 3.65
N GLU A 30 -2.08 5.07 2.69
CA GLU A 30 -2.16 4.76 1.26
C GLU A 30 -1.10 3.73 0.83
N ILE A 31 0.15 3.93 1.28
CA ILE A 31 1.25 2.99 1.03
C ILE A 31 0.95 1.64 1.68
N GLY A 32 0.48 1.64 2.93
CA GLY A 32 0.14 0.42 3.66
C GLY A 32 -0.97 -0.39 2.98
N GLU A 33 -2.06 0.26 2.60
CA GLU A 33 -3.16 -0.40 1.90
C GLU A 33 -2.74 -0.94 0.55
N THR A 34 -1.96 -0.18 -0.22
CA THR A 34 -1.53 -0.60 -1.56
C THR A 34 -0.60 -1.80 -1.47
N LYS A 35 0.37 -1.79 -0.54
CA LYS A 35 1.25 -2.95 -0.29
C LYS A 35 0.47 -4.16 0.20
N GLY A 36 -0.42 -3.98 1.18
CA GLY A 36 -1.22 -5.06 1.73
C GLY A 36 -2.13 -5.71 0.69
N ARG A 37 -2.78 -4.93 -0.18
CA ARG A 37 -3.58 -5.45 -1.29
C ARG A 37 -2.73 -6.25 -2.28
N ALA A 38 -1.56 -5.75 -2.65
CA ALA A 38 -0.64 -6.44 -3.56
C ALA A 38 -0.13 -7.77 -2.96
N GLU A 39 0.29 -7.76 -1.68
CA GLU A 39 0.74 -8.95 -0.96
C GLU A 39 -0.36 -10.01 -0.86
N ALA A 40 -1.58 -9.60 -0.51
CA ALA A 40 -2.74 -10.50 -0.42
C ALA A 40 -3.10 -11.11 -1.80
N ALA A 41 -3.07 -10.32 -2.87
CA ALA A 41 -3.31 -10.81 -4.23
C ALA A 41 -2.26 -11.85 -4.64
N GLN A 42 -0.98 -11.60 -4.35
CA GLN A 42 0.09 -12.54 -4.64
C GLN A 42 0.01 -13.81 -3.78
N GLU A 43 -0.35 -13.71 -2.50
CA GLU A 43 -0.54 -14.87 -1.63
C GLU A 43 -1.69 -15.75 -2.13
N LEU A 44 -2.82 -15.14 -2.47
CA LEU A 44 -3.95 -15.85 -3.08
C LEU A 44 -3.52 -16.55 -4.37
N ALA A 45 -2.81 -15.85 -5.27
CA ALA A 45 -2.31 -16.43 -6.51
C ALA A 45 -1.38 -17.63 -6.26
N ARG A 46 -0.46 -17.54 -5.29
CA ARG A 46 0.43 -18.65 -4.90
C ARG A 46 -0.36 -19.86 -4.40
N ASN A 47 -1.39 -19.64 -3.59
CA ASN A 47 -2.23 -20.72 -3.07
C ASN A 47 -3.03 -21.41 -4.18
N LEU A 48 -3.59 -20.62 -5.11
CA LEU A 48 -4.32 -21.17 -6.26
C LEU A 48 -3.40 -21.92 -7.24
N LEU A 49 -2.17 -21.43 -7.48
CA LEU A 49 -1.16 -22.13 -8.27
C LEU A 49 -0.82 -23.50 -7.65
N LYS A 50 -0.60 -23.54 -6.33
CA LYS A 50 -0.35 -24.79 -5.59
C LYS A 50 -1.52 -25.75 -5.64
N ALA A 51 -2.75 -25.24 -5.71
CA ALA A 51 -3.96 -26.04 -5.88
C ALA A 51 -4.19 -26.51 -7.32
N GLY A 52 -3.34 -26.12 -8.28
CA GLY A 52 -3.40 -26.58 -9.66
C GLY A 52 -4.33 -25.79 -10.59
N PHE A 53 -4.77 -24.59 -10.17
CA PHE A 53 -5.58 -23.73 -11.03
C PHE A 53 -4.77 -23.14 -12.20
N SER A 54 -5.45 -22.85 -13.31
CA SER A 54 -4.85 -22.25 -14.50
C SER A 54 -4.42 -20.80 -14.27
N VAL A 55 -3.42 -20.35 -15.04
CA VAL A 55 -2.95 -18.95 -15.02
C VAL A 55 -4.08 -17.98 -15.36
N GLU A 56 -4.94 -18.34 -16.32
CA GLU A 56 -6.14 -17.59 -16.70
C GLU A 56 -7.08 -17.37 -15.51
N PHE A 57 -7.46 -18.45 -14.82
CA PHE A 57 -8.37 -18.38 -13.68
C PHE A 57 -7.79 -17.53 -12.55
N ILE A 58 -6.49 -17.68 -12.29
CA ILE A 58 -5.81 -16.94 -11.23
C ILE A 58 -5.74 -15.46 -11.55
N SER A 59 -5.39 -15.11 -12.79
CA SER A 59 -5.36 -13.72 -13.25
C SER A 59 -6.73 -13.04 -13.08
N GLU A 60 -7.81 -13.73 -13.47
CA GLU A 60 -9.18 -13.23 -13.33
C GLU A 60 -9.61 -13.01 -11.86
N ASN A 61 -9.21 -13.89 -10.94
CA ASN A 61 -9.67 -13.84 -9.55
C ASN A 61 -8.77 -13.02 -8.61
N THR A 62 -7.51 -12.78 -9.00
CA THR A 62 -6.54 -12.02 -8.18
C THR A 62 -6.29 -10.61 -8.67
N GLY A 63 -6.71 -10.29 -9.91
CA GLY A 63 -6.44 -9.01 -10.54
C GLY A 63 -4.99 -8.84 -11.00
N LEU A 64 -4.14 -9.86 -10.84
CA LEU A 64 -2.79 -9.89 -11.38
C LEU A 64 -2.84 -10.17 -12.89
N SER A 65 -1.89 -9.63 -13.63
CA SER A 65 -1.69 -9.98 -15.03
C SER A 65 -1.22 -11.44 -15.17
N LYS A 66 -1.46 -12.05 -16.34
CA LYS A 66 -0.98 -13.40 -16.64
C LYS A 66 0.54 -13.53 -16.47
N GLU A 67 1.28 -12.49 -16.86
CA GLU A 67 2.74 -12.44 -16.73
C GLU A 67 3.18 -12.45 -15.26
N GLU A 68 2.52 -11.68 -14.39
CA GLU A 68 2.78 -11.71 -12.95
C GLU A 68 2.51 -13.09 -12.35
N VAL A 69 1.41 -13.74 -12.75
CA VAL A 69 1.08 -15.09 -12.29
C VAL A 69 2.09 -16.14 -12.78
N ILE A 70 2.56 -16.04 -14.03
CA ILE A 70 3.63 -16.90 -14.58
C ILE A 70 4.93 -16.70 -13.80
N ASN A 71 5.31 -15.44 -13.54
CA ASN A 71 6.48 -15.13 -12.75
C ASN A 71 6.36 -15.72 -11.34
N LEU A 72 5.20 -15.58 -10.69
CA LEU A 72 4.95 -16.21 -9.39
C LEU A 72 5.11 -17.73 -9.46
N LYS A 73 4.57 -18.38 -10.49
CA LYS A 73 4.70 -19.83 -10.69
C LYS A 73 6.16 -20.27 -10.76
N ASN A 74 6.98 -19.59 -11.57
CA ASN A 74 8.40 -19.90 -11.73
C ASN A 74 9.20 -19.71 -10.43
N ASN A 75 8.75 -18.83 -9.52
CA ASN A 75 9.38 -18.60 -8.22
C ASN A 75 8.92 -19.58 -7.12
N ILE A 76 7.88 -20.39 -7.36
CA ILE A 76 7.41 -21.44 -6.44
C ILE A 76 8.14 -22.77 -6.70
N GLU A 77 8.66 -22.99 -7.92
CA GLU A 77 9.37 -24.21 -8.33
C GLU A 77 10.86 -24.18 -7.94
N TYR A 78 11.17 -24.08 -6.64
CA TYR A 78 12.49 -24.37 -6.07
C TYR A 78 12.41 -25.39 -4.94
#